data_AF-A0A9E2Y1D2-F1
#
_entry.id   AF-A0A9E2Y1D2-F1
#
_cell.length_a   1.000
_cell.length_b   1.000
_cell.length_c   1.000
_cell.angle_alpha   90.00
_cell.angle_beta   90.00
_cell.angle_gamma   90.00
#
_symmetry.space_group_name_H-M   'P 1'
#
loop_
_entity.id
_entity.type
_entity.pdbx_description
1 polymer ?
#
loop_
_entity_poly.entity_id
_entity_poly.type
_entity_poly.pdbx_seq_one_letter_code
_entity_poly.pdbx_strand_id
1 'polypeptide(L)'
;MRILRLSAVITCSALVLACTPSLAPRVEDPFIGNWVTAENASITIRPDTIIQHQPDGESTTLDQTACRGMFRFVHGTKSRQDLTGLVPRQPELRQRISDILVEQSYPVAELNCDRGDQTYVLLNDRQLLAIYRDGDIGAIERLARR
;
A
#
# COMPACT_ATOMS: atom_id res chain seq x y z
N MET A 1 -63.54 9.86 -49.48
CA MET A 1 -62.39 9.73 -50.40
C MET A 1 -61.59 11.03 -50.35
N ARG A 2 -60.25 10.95 -50.15
CA ARG A 2 -59.24 12.05 -50.02
C ARG A 2 -59.25 12.78 -48.65
N ILE A 3 -58.38 12.45 -47.68
CA ILE A 3 -56.92 12.68 -47.52
C ILE A 3 -56.54 14.17 -47.50
N LEU A 4 -56.16 14.71 -46.33
CA LEU A 4 -54.82 15.27 -46.10
C LEU A 4 -54.52 15.39 -44.59
N ARG A 5 -53.49 14.66 -44.14
CA ARG A 5 -52.87 14.77 -42.81
C ARG A 5 -51.81 15.87 -42.89
N LEU A 6 -51.77 16.78 -41.91
CA LEU A 6 -50.60 17.63 -41.70
C LEU A 6 -49.89 17.18 -40.41
N SER A 7 -48.74 16.55 -40.61
CA SER A 7 -47.84 16.07 -39.58
C SER A 7 -46.98 17.22 -39.07
N ALA A 8 -47.09 17.55 -37.78
CA ALA A 8 -46.11 18.41 -37.11
C ALA A 8 -44.98 17.52 -36.58
N VAL A 9 -43.81 17.60 -37.22
CA VAL A 9 -42.57 16.96 -36.81
C VAL A 9 -42.02 17.75 -35.62
N ILE A 10 -42.05 17.17 -34.42
CA ILE A 10 -41.41 17.74 -33.23
C ILE A 10 -39.94 17.34 -33.26
N THR A 11 -39.09 18.36 -33.36
CA THR A 11 -37.64 18.25 -33.51
C THR A 11 -36.99 17.77 -32.21
N CYS A 12 -36.07 16.83 -32.40
CA CYS A 12 -35.21 16.18 -31.43
C CYS A 12 -34.39 17.18 -30.60
N SER A 13 -34.53 17.17 -29.26
CA SER A 13 -33.55 17.78 -28.36
C SER A 13 -32.71 16.66 -27.75
N ALA A 14 -31.60 16.35 -28.41
CA ALA A 14 -30.59 15.46 -27.88
C ALA A 14 -29.93 16.13 -26.65
N LEU A 15 -30.22 15.60 -25.47
CA LEU A 15 -29.47 15.90 -24.25
C LEU A 15 -28.05 15.39 -24.44
N VAL A 16 -27.13 16.31 -24.71
CA VAL A 16 -25.69 16.04 -24.68
C VAL A 16 -25.33 15.78 -23.22
N LEU A 17 -25.36 14.51 -22.82
CA LEU A 17 -24.70 14.01 -21.62
C LEU A 17 -23.19 14.23 -21.83
N ALA A 18 -22.73 15.41 -21.44
CA ALA A 18 -21.32 15.69 -21.29
C ALA A 18 -20.81 14.82 -20.13
N CYS A 19 -20.29 13.64 -20.45
CA CYS A 19 -19.40 12.90 -19.57
C CYS A 19 -18.17 13.78 -19.33
N THR A 20 -18.20 14.59 -18.27
CA THR A 20 -16.96 15.12 -17.70
C THR A 20 -16.15 13.92 -17.22
N PRO A 21 -14.94 13.66 -17.76
CA PRO A 21 -14.05 12.72 -17.11
C PRO A 21 -13.79 13.26 -15.71
N SER A 22 -14.39 12.62 -14.71
CA SER A 22 -14.01 12.84 -13.32
C SER A 22 -12.52 12.52 -13.27
N LEU A 23 -11.70 13.57 -13.12
CA LEU A 23 -10.29 13.44 -12.80
C LEU A 23 -10.27 12.92 -11.37
N ALA A 24 -10.50 11.62 -11.19
CA ALA A 24 -10.28 10.98 -9.90
C ALA A 24 -8.87 11.42 -9.46
N PRO A 25 -8.72 11.97 -8.24
CA PRO A 25 -7.40 12.35 -7.76
C PRO A 25 -6.50 11.13 -7.95
N ARG A 26 -5.37 11.31 -8.63
CA ARG A 26 -4.37 10.23 -8.71
C ARG A 26 -4.11 9.84 -7.27
N VAL A 27 -4.55 8.64 -6.89
CA VAL A 27 -4.29 8.12 -5.56
C VAL A 27 -2.78 7.99 -5.49
N GLU A 28 -2.15 8.97 -4.87
CA GLU A 28 -0.75 8.91 -4.51
C GLU A 28 -0.60 7.64 -3.68
N ASP A 29 0.40 6.83 -4.02
CA ASP A 29 0.62 5.55 -3.37
C ASP A 29 0.62 5.74 -1.84
N PRO A 30 -0.31 5.10 -1.11
CA PRO A 30 -0.53 5.40 0.30
C PRO A 30 0.66 5.02 1.19
N PHE A 31 1.62 4.25 0.66
CA PHE A 31 2.85 3.92 1.34
C PHE A 31 3.91 5.02 1.20
N ILE A 32 3.87 5.83 0.13
CA ILE A 32 4.86 6.89 -0.09
C ILE A 32 4.76 7.94 1.00
N GLY A 33 5.91 8.29 1.56
CA GLY A 33 6.03 9.29 2.62
C GLY A 33 6.99 8.90 3.72
N ASN A 34 6.95 9.68 4.81
CA ASN A 34 7.78 9.48 5.98
C ASN A 34 6.97 8.79 7.08
N TRP A 35 7.55 7.77 7.66
CA TRP A 35 6.97 6.97 8.73
C TRP A 35 7.94 6.88 9.89
N VAL A 36 7.44 6.91 11.11
CA VAL A 36 8.24 6.94 12.34
C VAL A 36 7.85 5.82 13.28
N THR A 37 8.84 5.23 13.92
CA THR A 37 8.66 4.25 14.99
C THR A 37 8.42 4.96 16.33
N ALA A 38 8.07 4.23 17.38
CA ALA A 38 7.89 4.83 18.71
C ALA A 38 9.21 5.37 19.29
N GLU A 39 10.33 4.82 18.84
CA GLU A 39 11.71 5.13 19.25
C GLU A 39 12.34 6.24 18.40
N ASN A 40 11.56 6.91 17.56
CA ASN A 40 11.98 7.98 16.63
C ASN A 40 12.93 7.54 15.51
N ALA A 41 13.12 6.24 15.28
CA ALA A 41 13.62 5.78 13.99
C ALA A 41 12.59 6.15 12.91
N SER A 42 13.04 6.36 11.67
CA SER A 42 12.10 6.68 10.59
C SER A 42 12.45 6.01 9.30
N ILE A 43 11.45 5.78 8.46
CA ILE A 43 11.63 5.31 7.10
C ILE A 43 10.97 6.30 6.13
N THR A 44 11.62 6.54 5.00
CA THR A 44 11.03 7.26 3.87
C THR A 44 10.82 6.27 2.74
N ILE A 45 9.56 6.00 2.41
CA ILE A 45 9.18 5.17 1.27
C ILE A 45 9.00 6.07 0.05
N ARG A 46 9.70 5.73 -1.03
CA ARG A 46 9.65 6.39 -2.34
C ARG A 46 9.31 5.36 -3.42
N PRO A 47 8.97 5.77 -4.66
CA PRO A 47 8.60 4.83 -5.71
C PRO A 47 9.64 3.73 -6.01
N ASP A 48 10.93 4.05 -5.88
CA ASP A 48 12.04 3.21 -6.31
C ASP A 48 13.05 2.90 -5.20
N THR A 49 12.84 3.46 -4.00
CA THR A 49 13.81 3.44 -2.91
C THR A 49 13.13 3.51 -1.54
N ILE A 50 13.76 2.91 -0.53
CA ILE A 50 13.40 3.08 0.87
C ILE A 50 14.62 3.59 1.63
N ILE A 51 14.48 4.68 2.37
CA ILE A 51 15.55 5.21 3.20
C ILE A 51 15.19 4.90 4.65
N GLN A 52 16.07 4.22 5.37
CA GLN A 52 15.94 3.96 6.80
C GLN A 52 16.85 4.92 7.55
N HIS A 53 16.29 5.72 8.44
CA HIS A 53 16.99 6.66 9.29
C HIS A 53 17.01 6.13 10.72
N GLN A 54 18.21 5.91 11.23
CA GLN A 54 18.45 5.51 12.60
C GLN A 54 18.38 6.73 13.55
N PRO A 55 18.08 6.52 14.84
CA PRO A 55 18.02 7.61 15.81
C PRO A 55 19.34 8.39 15.99
N ASP A 56 20.48 7.78 15.66
CA ASP A 56 21.81 8.39 15.70
C ASP A 56 22.14 9.29 14.49
N GLY A 57 21.22 9.37 13.52
CA GLY A 57 21.37 10.14 12.29
C GLY A 57 21.97 9.37 11.12
N GLU A 58 22.42 8.12 11.33
CA GLU A 58 22.84 7.26 10.21
C GLU A 58 21.64 6.91 9.33
N SER A 59 21.88 6.80 8.02
CA SER A 59 20.85 6.49 7.05
C SER A 59 21.30 5.41 6.08
N THR A 60 20.46 4.40 5.90
CA THR A 60 20.68 3.33 4.94
C THR A 60 19.65 3.44 3.81
N THR A 61 20.12 3.51 2.57
CA THR A 61 19.26 3.47 1.38
C THR A 61 19.14 2.03 0.90
N LEU A 62 17.91 1.57 0.72
CA LEU A 62 17.55 0.32 0.06
C LEU A 62 17.05 0.69 -1.35
N ASP A 63 17.86 0.36 -2.36
CA ASP A 63 17.61 0.63 -3.77
C ASP A 63 18.15 -0.52 -4.63
N GLN A 64 18.01 -0.42 -5.96
CA GLN A 64 18.53 -1.46 -6.86
C GLN A 64 20.01 -1.76 -6.66
N THR A 65 20.84 -0.78 -6.32
CA THR A 65 22.29 -0.98 -6.16
C THR A 65 22.60 -1.65 -4.82
N ALA A 66 22.01 -1.16 -3.73
CA ALA A 66 22.15 -1.71 -2.39
C ALA A 66 21.63 -3.16 -2.30
N CYS A 67 20.57 -3.47 -3.07
CA CYS A 67 19.97 -4.79 -3.15
C CYS A 67 20.51 -5.66 -4.30
N ARG A 68 21.67 -5.33 -4.90
CA ARG A 68 22.35 -6.11 -5.96
C ARG A 68 21.47 -6.46 -7.16
N GLY A 69 20.61 -5.53 -7.56
CA GLY A 69 19.67 -5.64 -8.68
C GLY A 69 18.35 -6.34 -8.33
N MET A 70 18.17 -6.80 -7.09
CA MET A 70 16.96 -7.52 -6.65
C MET A 70 15.94 -6.65 -5.92
N PHE A 71 16.18 -5.34 -5.83
CA PHE A 71 15.20 -4.43 -5.25
C PHE A 71 13.88 -4.57 -5.99
N ARG A 72 12.86 -5.00 -5.25
CA ARG A 72 11.50 -5.07 -5.75
C ARG A 72 10.56 -4.57 -4.67
N PHE A 73 9.80 -3.54 -5.00
CA PHE A 73 8.75 -2.98 -4.16
C PHE A 73 7.40 -3.20 -4.84
N VAL A 74 6.63 -4.17 -4.35
CA VAL A 74 5.38 -4.62 -4.98
C VAL A 74 4.20 -4.25 -4.10
N HIS A 75 3.23 -3.55 -4.69
CA HIS A 75 1.96 -3.26 -4.05
C HIS A 75 0.94 -4.34 -4.34
N GLY A 76 0.12 -4.65 -3.34
CA GLY A 76 -0.92 -5.65 -3.47
C GLY A 76 -1.90 -5.63 -2.31
N THR A 77 -2.64 -6.72 -2.18
CA THR A 77 -3.52 -6.97 -1.04
C THR A 77 -3.23 -8.38 -0.53
N LYS A 78 -3.12 -8.55 0.78
CA LYS A 78 -2.98 -9.85 1.42
C LYS A 78 -4.09 -10.07 2.43
N SER A 79 -4.47 -11.32 2.63
CA SER A 79 -5.38 -11.67 3.70
C SER A 79 -4.67 -11.60 5.06
N ARG A 80 -5.45 -11.43 6.14
CA ARG A 80 -4.94 -11.58 7.51
C ARG A 80 -4.27 -12.94 7.73
N GLN A 81 -4.78 -14.00 7.12
CA GLN A 81 -4.20 -15.33 7.19
C GLN A 81 -2.82 -15.39 6.52
N ASP A 82 -2.66 -14.80 5.34
CA ASP A 82 -1.36 -14.76 4.66
C ASP A 82 -0.34 -13.96 5.47
N LEU A 83 -0.75 -12.83 6.04
CA LEU A 83 0.11 -11.96 6.86
C LEU A 83 0.55 -12.62 8.16
N THR A 84 -0.35 -13.30 8.87
CA THR A 84 0.00 -14.09 10.07
C THR A 84 0.84 -15.33 9.70
N GLY A 85 0.62 -15.88 8.50
CA GLY A 85 1.39 -17.00 7.95
C GLY A 85 2.84 -16.67 7.59
N LEU A 86 3.21 -15.39 7.55
CA LEU A 86 4.59 -14.97 7.29
C LEU A 86 5.59 -15.44 8.36
N VAL A 87 5.14 -15.64 9.61
CA VAL A 87 5.98 -16.03 10.75
C VAL A 87 5.55 -17.37 11.37
N PRO A 88 5.57 -18.47 10.58
CA PRO A 88 4.90 -19.71 10.94
C PRO A 88 5.49 -20.40 12.19
N ARG A 89 6.77 -20.13 12.50
CA ARG A 89 7.51 -20.75 13.61
C ARG A 89 7.50 -19.91 14.90
N GLN A 90 6.86 -18.75 14.91
CA GLN A 90 6.77 -17.86 16.08
C GLN A 90 5.31 -17.67 16.50
N PRO A 91 4.72 -18.62 17.25
CA PRO A 91 3.30 -18.60 17.58
C PRO A 91 2.87 -17.34 18.35
N GLU A 92 3.72 -16.83 19.24
CA GLU A 92 3.46 -15.59 19.98
C GLU A 92 3.43 -14.37 19.06
N LEU A 93 4.40 -14.27 18.14
CA LEU A 93 4.45 -13.17 17.17
C LEU A 93 3.26 -13.25 16.20
N ARG A 94 2.92 -14.45 15.76
CA ARG A 94 1.73 -14.71 14.95
C ARG A 94 0.45 -14.25 15.65
N GLN A 95 0.32 -14.52 16.94
CA GLN A 95 -0.82 -14.05 17.73
C GLN A 95 -0.83 -12.53 17.80
N ARG A 96 0.31 -11.88 18.08
CA ARG A 96 0.41 -10.42 18.10
C ARG A 96 0.01 -9.79 16.77
N ILE A 97 0.49 -10.32 15.65
CA ILE A 97 0.07 -9.87 14.31
C ILE A 97 -1.44 -10.03 14.16
N SER A 98 -1.98 -11.19 14.55
CA SER A 98 -3.42 -11.47 14.49
C SER A 98 -4.25 -10.47 15.30
N ASP A 99 -3.77 -10.05 16.48
CA ASP A 99 -4.46 -9.09 17.35
C ASP A 99 -4.43 -7.66 16.78
N ILE A 100 -3.38 -7.32 16.02
CA ILE A 100 -3.24 -6.02 15.34
C ILE A 100 -4.13 -5.95 14.10
N LEU A 101 -4.21 -7.05 13.35
CA LEU A 101 -4.93 -7.15 12.09
C LEU A 101 -6.40 -7.52 12.33
N VAL A 102 -7.24 -6.51 12.57
CA VAL A 102 -8.69 -6.66 12.82
C VAL A 102 -9.52 -6.97 11.57
N GLU A 103 -9.08 -6.52 10.39
CA GLU A 103 -9.75 -6.72 9.10
C GLU A 103 -9.33 -8.03 8.43
N GLN A 104 -10.09 -8.46 7.42
CA GLN A 104 -9.81 -9.71 6.70
C GLN A 104 -8.73 -9.58 5.63
N SER A 105 -8.54 -8.37 5.09
CA SER A 105 -7.54 -8.09 4.06
C SER A 105 -6.98 -6.69 4.23
N TYR A 106 -5.73 -6.53 3.78
CA TYR A 106 -4.99 -5.28 3.93
C TYR A 106 -4.23 -4.94 2.65
N PRO A 107 -4.15 -3.65 2.29
CA PRO A 107 -3.14 -3.18 1.35
C PRO A 107 -1.75 -3.48 1.90
N VAL A 108 -0.86 -3.95 1.05
CA VAL A 108 0.52 -4.24 1.41
C VAL A 108 1.51 -3.68 0.41
N ALA A 109 2.70 -3.38 0.90
CA ALA A 109 3.89 -3.16 0.08
C ALA A 109 4.97 -4.17 0.50
N GLU A 110 5.40 -5.02 -0.42
CA GLU A 110 6.41 -6.05 -0.19
C GLU A 110 7.75 -5.58 -0.74
N LEU A 111 8.76 -5.54 0.11
CA LEU A 111 10.15 -5.26 -0.25
C LEU A 111 10.97 -6.54 -0.23
N ASN A 112 11.59 -6.83 -1.37
CA ASN A 112 12.65 -7.83 -1.48
C ASN A 112 13.99 -7.12 -1.69
N CYS A 113 14.97 -7.38 -0.83
CA CYS A 113 16.28 -6.72 -0.90
C CYS A 113 17.42 -7.61 -0.40
N ASP A 114 17.51 -8.89 -0.79
CA ASP A 114 18.59 -9.85 -0.45
C ASP A 114 18.82 -10.14 1.08
N ARG A 115 18.62 -9.15 1.95
CA ARG A 115 18.71 -9.17 3.41
C ARG A 115 17.31 -9.19 3.99
N GLY A 116 16.71 -10.38 3.96
CA GLY A 116 15.40 -10.61 4.50
C GLY A 116 14.26 -9.95 3.71
N ASP A 117 13.05 -10.38 4.04
CA ASP A 117 11.82 -9.91 3.42
C ASP A 117 11.17 -8.89 4.36
N GLN A 118 10.67 -7.79 3.80
CA GLN A 118 9.90 -6.82 4.56
C GLN A 118 8.52 -6.66 3.94
N THR A 119 7.48 -6.68 4.77
CA THR A 119 6.10 -6.45 4.34
C THR A 119 5.53 -5.30 5.16
N TYR A 120 5.21 -4.20 4.49
CA TYR A 120 4.51 -3.06 5.07
C TYR A 120 3.02 -3.26 4.88
N VAL A 121 2.25 -3.27 5.96
CA VAL A 121 0.81 -3.44 5.97
C VAL A 121 0.16 -2.12 6.34
N LEU A 122 -0.71 -1.59 5.48
CA LEU A 122 -1.42 -0.34 5.72
C LEU A 122 -2.61 -0.58 6.65
N LEU A 123 -2.50 -0.17 7.91
CA LEU A 123 -3.58 -0.33 8.89
C LEU A 123 -4.65 0.76 8.73
N ASN A 124 -4.22 1.97 8.38
CA ASN A 124 -5.05 3.12 8.00
C ASN A 124 -4.14 4.17 7.30
N ASP A 125 -4.68 5.35 7.01
CA ASP A 125 -3.98 6.46 6.35
C ASP A 125 -2.75 7.00 7.13
N ARG A 126 -2.64 6.66 8.42
CA ARG A 126 -1.59 7.17 9.32
C ARG A 126 -0.79 6.10 10.02
N GLN A 127 -1.07 4.82 9.80
CA GLN A 127 -0.40 3.73 10.52
C GLN A 127 -0.01 2.59 9.59
N LEU A 128 1.23 2.16 9.72
CA LEU A 128 1.77 0.93 9.13
C LEU A 128 2.11 -0.07 10.22
N LEU A 129 1.99 -1.35 9.86
CA LEU A 129 2.71 -2.44 10.51
C LEU A 129 3.80 -2.92 9.55
N ALA A 130 5.06 -2.78 9.93
CA ALA A 130 6.14 -3.47 9.25
C ALA A 130 6.30 -4.86 9.85
N ILE A 131 6.38 -5.87 8.97
CA ILE A 131 6.71 -7.25 9.32
C ILE A 131 8.05 -7.55 8.66
N TYR A 132 9.09 -7.73 9.47
CA TYR A 132 10.44 -8.08 9.03
C TYR A 132 10.64 -9.58 9.15
N ARG A 133 11.31 -10.19 8.19
CA ARG A 133 11.70 -11.61 8.22
C ARG A 133 13.12 -11.81 7.75
N ASP A 134 13.91 -12.50 8.56
CA ASP A 134 15.22 -13.01 8.18
C ASP A 134 15.25 -14.52 8.47
N GLY A 135 15.14 -15.32 7.40
CA GLY A 135 14.93 -16.76 7.50
C GLY A 135 13.68 -17.11 8.31
N ASP A 136 13.89 -17.81 9.43
CA ASP A 136 12.83 -18.24 10.35
C ASP A 136 12.54 -17.22 11.47
N ILE A 137 13.26 -16.10 11.51
CA ILE A 137 13.13 -15.08 12.54
C ILE A 137 12.37 -13.89 11.97
N GLY A 138 11.22 -13.61 12.56
CA GLY A 138 10.39 -12.46 12.28
C GLY A 138 10.37 -11.46 13.42
N ALA A 139 10.12 -10.21 13.07
CA ALA A 139 9.85 -9.10 13.98
C ALA A 139 8.73 -8.23 13.41
N ILE A 140 8.09 -7.43 14.27
CA ILE A 140 7.12 -6.43 13.85
C ILE A 140 7.43 -5.08 14.46
N GLU A 141 7.10 -4.03 13.73
CA GLU A 141 7.21 -2.66 14.19
C GLU A 141 5.99 -1.86 13.74
N ARG A 142 5.48 -1.00 14.62
CA ARG A 142 4.41 -0.07 14.27
C ARG A 142 5.04 1.25 13.86
N LEU A 143 4.61 1.75 12.71
CA LEU A 143 5.02 3.06 12.24
C LEU A 143 3.82 3.99 12.12
N ALA A 144 4.01 5.24 12.51
CA ALA A 144 3.05 6.31 12.33
C ALA A 144 3.52 7.24 11.21
N ARG A 145 2.58 7.81 10.46
CA ARG A 145 2.93 8.84 9.46
C ARG A 145 3.44 10.09 10.17
N ARG A 146 4.60 10.59 9.74
CA ARG A 146 5.20 11.83 10.25
C ARG A 146 4.52 13.07 9.67
#